data_AF-A0AAV7R6J6-F1
#
_entry.id   AF-A0AAV7R6J6-F1
#
_cell.length_a   1.000
_cell.length_b   1.000
_cell.length_c   1.000
_cell.angle_alpha   90.00
_cell.angle_beta   90.00
_cell.angle_gamma   90.00
#
_symmetry.space_group_name_H-M   'P 1'
#
loop_
_entity.id
_entity.type
_entity.pdbx_description
1 polymer ?
#
loop_
_entity_poly.entity_id
_entity_poly.type
_entity_poly.pdbx_seq_one_letter_code
_entity_poly.pdbx_strand_id
1 'polypeptide(L)'
;MTCGEWGKPILESILLHLDSSYTGPLTITGSKRAQSTLMGKYGLPKDVSTGAEPQEAQASTTLVAPGNETLTLQVIMTAIQGVQTSLETRIDSVSIAVQLVRADLRKMGTRMKEAEKSIATLKMDTGLLQTQISKLCATNMALDVGLEDYRGHSWNNVPIIGEPKQIEGPAADLFVENRMFKMLQPRGLLIFFSVELAHWVPGNLPRPDVALQRIIARIFNYQDRNVILQTSRSAPPLLY
;
A
#
# COMPACT_ATOMS: atom_id res chain seq x y z
N MET A 1 -8.59 15.78 16.43
CA MET A 1 -8.46 14.59 15.55
C MET A 1 -6.99 14.49 15.16
N THR A 2 -6.27 13.53 15.75
CA THR A 2 -4.83 13.39 15.57
C THR A 2 -4.54 12.44 14.40
N CYS A 3 -3.50 12.73 13.63
CA CYS A 3 -3.09 11.94 12.45
C CYS A 3 -2.70 10.47 12.77
N GLY A 4 -2.81 10.04 14.04
CA GLY A 4 -2.58 8.67 14.48
C GLY A 4 -3.73 7.69 14.20
N GLU A 5 -4.93 8.18 13.82
CA GLU A 5 -6.10 7.31 13.62
C GLU A 5 -6.23 6.74 12.20
N TRP A 6 -5.56 7.34 11.20
CA TRP A 6 -5.60 6.85 9.82
C TRP A 6 -4.49 5.84 9.48
N GLY A 7 -3.43 5.76 10.31
CA GLY A 7 -2.28 4.87 10.07
C GLY A 7 -2.35 3.49 10.73
N LYS A 8 -3.20 3.32 11.76
CA LYS A 8 -3.32 2.05 12.51
C LYS A 8 -3.97 0.91 11.72
N PRO A 9 -5.07 1.09 10.96
CA PRO A 9 -5.69 -0.05 10.26
C PRO A 9 -4.86 -0.55 9.07
N ILE A 10 -3.98 0.29 8.50
CA ILE A 10 -3.12 -0.09 7.37
C ILE A 10 -1.89 -0.87 7.84
N LEU A 11 -1.30 -0.50 8.99
CA LEU A 11 -0.16 -1.22 9.55
C LEU A 11 -0.56 -2.58 10.16
N GLU A 12 -1.74 -2.69 10.78
CA GLU A 12 -2.24 -3.98 11.29
C GLU A 12 -2.64 -4.95 10.15
N SER A 13 -3.14 -4.44 9.01
CA SER A 13 -3.45 -5.27 7.84
C SER A 13 -2.20 -5.84 7.15
N ILE A 14 -1.06 -5.13 7.20
CA ILE A 14 0.20 -5.60 6.59
C ILE A 14 0.91 -6.60 7.50
N LEU A 15 0.82 -6.44 8.83
CA LEU A 15 1.37 -7.39 9.79
C LEU A 15 0.55 -8.70 9.88
N LEU A 16 -0.78 -8.65 9.72
CA LEU A 16 -1.63 -9.85 9.71
C LEU A 16 -1.51 -10.69 8.44
N HIS A 17 -0.88 -10.19 7.37
CA HIS A 17 -0.66 -10.94 6.12
C HIS A 17 0.73 -11.61 6.02
N LEU A 18 1.59 -11.44 7.02
CA LEU A 18 2.91 -12.10 7.05
C LEU A 18 2.95 -13.38 7.91
N ASP A 19 1.93 -13.63 8.75
CA ASP A 19 1.87 -14.80 9.63
C ASP A 19 0.85 -15.88 9.21
N SER A 20 0.09 -15.67 8.15
CA SER A 20 -0.87 -16.67 7.65
C SER A 20 -0.36 -17.33 6.37
N SER A 21 0.23 -18.52 6.56
CA SER A 21 0.34 -19.63 5.61
C SER A 21 -0.47 -19.47 4.31
N TYR A 22 0.22 -19.25 3.18
CA TYR A 22 -0.37 -19.41 1.86
C TYR A 22 0.12 -20.71 1.20
N THR A 23 -0.69 -21.75 1.38
CA THR A 23 -0.75 -22.95 0.52
C THR A 23 -1.85 -22.75 -0.51
N GLY A 24 -1.51 -22.49 -1.78
CA GLY A 24 -2.49 -22.49 -2.87
C GLY A 24 -2.01 -21.82 -4.16
N PRO A 25 -2.38 -22.33 -5.36
CA PRO A 25 -1.71 -22.01 -6.62
C PRO A 25 -2.25 -20.74 -7.28
N LEU A 26 -1.35 -19.92 -7.82
CA LEU A 26 -1.70 -18.76 -8.64
C LEU A 26 -2.01 -19.18 -10.08
N THR A 27 -3.29 -19.16 -10.43
CA THR A 27 -3.76 -19.06 -11.82
C THR A 27 -3.42 -17.69 -12.39
N ILE A 28 -2.59 -17.66 -13.43
CA ILE A 28 -2.31 -16.45 -14.23
C ILE A 28 -3.15 -16.51 -15.50
N THR A 29 -4.15 -15.63 -15.59
CA THR A 29 -4.87 -15.30 -16.84
C THR A 29 -4.03 -14.31 -17.65
N GLY A 30 -3.78 -14.66 -18.92
CA GLY A 30 -2.68 -14.09 -19.71
C GLY A 30 -2.98 -12.83 -20.53
N SER A 31 -1.89 -12.24 -21.03
CA SER A 31 -1.87 -11.39 -22.22
C SER A 31 -0.73 -11.84 -23.14
N LYS A 32 -1.04 -11.93 -24.44
CA LYS A 32 -0.33 -12.67 -25.49
C LYS A 32 0.90 -11.93 -26.00
N ARG A 33 2.04 -12.62 -26.13
CA ARG A 33 2.90 -12.52 -27.32
C ARG A 33 3.67 -13.82 -27.54
N ALA A 34 3.50 -14.36 -28.73
CA ALA A 34 4.00 -15.65 -29.18
C ALA A 34 5.52 -15.66 -29.37
N GLN A 35 6.18 -16.71 -28.89
CA GLN A 35 7.18 -17.44 -29.67
C GLN A 35 7.03 -18.94 -29.40
N SER A 36 6.76 -19.65 -30.48
CA SER A 36 6.67 -21.10 -30.61
C SER A 36 8.06 -21.72 -30.45
N THR A 37 8.14 -22.87 -29.79
CA THR A 37 8.67 -24.16 -30.31
C THR A 37 9.32 -25.00 -29.19
N LEU A 38 8.98 -26.30 -29.19
CA LEU A 38 9.56 -27.44 -28.44
C LEU A 38 9.07 -27.72 -26.99
N MET A 39 7.88 -28.31 -26.93
CA MET A 39 7.50 -29.29 -25.89
C MET A 39 7.98 -30.68 -26.32
N GLY A 40 8.55 -31.45 -25.38
CA GLY A 40 8.83 -32.85 -25.62
C GLY A 40 9.42 -33.59 -24.42
N LYS A 41 8.52 -34.19 -23.62
CA LYS A 41 8.72 -35.36 -22.75
C LYS A 41 9.46 -35.10 -21.43
N TYR A 42 8.75 -35.26 -20.31
CA TYR A 42 8.98 -36.32 -19.30
C TYR A 42 7.72 -36.43 -18.43
N GLY A 43 7.04 -37.57 -18.51
CA GLY A 43 5.91 -37.91 -17.66
C GLY A 43 6.39 -38.57 -16.36
N LEU A 44 5.70 -38.27 -15.25
CA LEU A 44 5.78 -39.02 -14.00
C LEU A 44 5.35 -40.49 -14.22
N PRO A 45 6.00 -41.47 -13.57
CA PRO A 45 5.40 -42.78 -13.34
C PRO A 45 4.44 -42.73 -12.14
N LYS A 46 3.26 -43.32 -12.33
CA LYS A 46 2.28 -43.64 -11.30
C LYS A 46 2.70 -44.90 -10.54
N ASP A 47 2.39 -44.91 -9.24
CA ASP A 47 2.41 -46.07 -8.37
C ASP A 47 1.57 -47.23 -8.93
N VAL A 48 2.12 -48.44 -8.90
CA VAL A 48 1.36 -49.69 -8.83
C VAL A 48 2.02 -50.56 -7.77
N SER A 49 1.34 -50.66 -6.63
CA SER A 49 1.49 -51.75 -5.68
C SER A 49 0.81 -52.99 -6.25
N THR A 50 1.51 -54.12 -6.29
CA THR A 50 0.87 -55.44 -6.22
C THR A 50 1.84 -56.41 -5.57
N GLY A 51 1.51 -56.85 -4.36
CA GLY A 51 2.22 -57.91 -3.66
C GLY A 51 2.05 -59.25 -4.36
N ALA A 52 3.12 -60.03 -4.36
CA ALA A 52 3.10 -61.48 -4.53
C ALA A 52 4.40 -62.05 -3.91
N GLU A 53 4.29 -62.54 -2.68
CA GLU A 53 4.99 -63.77 -2.28
C GLU A 53 4.06 -64.95 -2.62
N PRO A 54 4.49 -66.23 -2.67
CA PRO A 54 5.81 -66.78 -2.33
C PRO A 54 6.36 -67.80 -3.35
N GLN A 55 7.64 -68.18 -3.25
CA GLN A 55 8.03 -69.57 -3.52
C GLN A 55 9.34 -69.94 -2.81
N GLU A 56 9.21 -70.90 -1.89
CA GLU A 56 10.29 -71.59 -1.19
C GLU A 56 11.31 -72.16 -2.18
N ALA A 57 12.58 -71.79 -2.00
CA ALA A 57 13.67 -72.48 -2.65
C ALA A 57 13.85 -73.87 -2.01
N GLN A 58 13.39 -74.90 -2.73
CA GLN A 58 13.71 -76.28 -2.40
C GLN A 58 15.23 -76.48 -2.47
N ALA A 59 15.83 -76.79 -1.33
CA ALA A 59 17.19 -77.27 -1.24
C ALA A 59 17.25 -78.69 -1.85
N SER A 60 17.60 -78.78 -3.13
CA SER A 60 17.98 -80.06 -3.75
C SER A 60 19.46 -80.32 -3.48
N THR A 61 19.73 -81.08 -2.42
CA THR A 61 21.03 -81.74 -2.21
C THR A 61 21.27 -82.72 -3.36
N THR A 62 22.14 -82.35 -4.30
CA THR A 62 22.68 -83.28 -5.29
C THR A 62 24.08 -83.70 -4.86
N LEU A 63 24.25 -85.01 -4.71
CA LEU A 63 25.45 -85.71 -4.28
C LEU A 63 26.64 -85.45 -5.22
N VAL A 64 27.81 -85.36 -4.59
CA VAL A 64 29.13 -85.10 -5.17
C VAL A 64 29.53 -86.18 -6.19
N ALA A 65 29.99 -85.75 -7.37
CA ALA A 65 30.85 -86.53 -8.26
C ALA A 65 32.25 -85.86 -8.34
N PRO A 66 33.36 -86.62 -8.27
CA PRO A 66 34.71 -86.05 -8.24
C PRO A 66 35.13 -85.70 -9.68
N GLY A 67 34.80 -84.48 -10.09
CA GLY A 67 35.16 -83.91 -11.40
C GLY A 67 34.71 -82.45 -11.60
N ASN A 68 34.02 -81.84 -10.63
CA ASN A 68 33.31 -80.57 -10.79
C ASN A 68 33.91 -79.38 -10.02
N GLU A 69 35.05 -79.53 -9.33
CA GLU A 69 35.63 -78.49 -8.47
C GLU A 69 36.05 -77.22 -9.24
N THR A 70 36.41 -77.36 -10.52
CA THR A 70 36.74 -76.24 -11.40
C THR A 70 35.50 -75.47 -11.87
N LEU A 71 34.38 -76.16 -12.11
CA LEU A 71 33.12 -75.55 -12.55
C LEU A 71 32.45 -74.73 -11.41
N THR A 72 32.52 -75.21 -10.17
CA THR A 72 31.97 -74.49 -9.01
C THR A 72 32.78 -73.25 -8.66
N LEU A 73 34.10 -73.31 -8.76
CA LEU A 73 34.99 -72.16 -8.52
C LEU A 73 34.81 -71.07 -9.60
N GLN A 74 34.61 -71.48 -10.86
CA GLN A 74 34.31 -70.56 -11.97
C GLN A 74 32.99 -69.81 -11.76
N VAL A 75 31.94 -70.50 -11.30
CA VAL A 75 30.64 -69.89 -10.96
C VAL A 75 30.79 -68.86 -9.84
N ILE A 76 31.55 -69.20 -8.78
CA ILE A 76 31.82 -68.27 -7.67
C ILE A 76 32.58 -67.03 -8.15
N MET A 77 33.62 -67.19 -8.97
CA MET A 77 34.37 -66.06 -9.54
C MET A 77 33.49 -65.15 -10.41
N THR A 78 32.59 -65.75 -11.20
CA THR A 78 31.65 -65.00 -12.04
C THR A 78 30.65 -64.20 -11.18
N ALA A 79 30.17 -64.78 -10.08
CA ALA A 79 29.31 -64.09 -9.12
C ALA A 79 30.05 -62.94 -8.41
N ILE A 80 31.31 -63.14 -8.02
CA ILE A 80 32.16 -62.09 -7.42
C ILE A 80 32.35 -60.93 -8.41
N GLN A 81 32.65 -61.21 -9.68
CA GLN A 81 32.76 -60.17 -10.72
C GLN A 81 31.43 -59.44 -10.96
N GLY A 82 30.31 -60.17 -10.93
CA GLY A 82 28.96 -59.57 -11.02
C GLY A 82 28.64 -58.65 -9.84
N VAL A 83 29.03 -59.04 -8.62
CA VAL A 83 28.88 -58.20 -7.44
C VAL A 83 29.80 -56.98 -7.51
N GLN A 84 31.06 -57.16 -7.91
CA GLN A 84 32.02 -56.06 -8.05
C GLN A 84 31.51 -55.01 -9.03
N THR A 85 31.09 -55.43 -10.23
CA THR A 85 30.57 -54.51 -11.26
C THR A 85 29.26 -53.82 -10.81
N SER A 86 28.38 -54.54 -10.12
CA SER A 86 27.18 -53.95 -9.49
C SER A 86 27.54 -52.93 -8.39
N LEU A 87 28.60 -53.19 -7.62
CA LEU A 87 29.08 -52.25 -6.60
C LEU A 87 29.68 -51.00 -7.23
N GLU A 88 30.55 -51.15 -8.24
CA GLU A 88 31.16 -50.03 -8.98
C GLU A 88 30.10 -49.13 -9.59
N THR A 89 29.13 -49.70 -10.30
CA THR A 89 28.02 -48.93 -10.90
C THR A 89 27.17 -48.20 -9.85
N ARG A 90 26.89 -48.83 -8.70
CA ARG A 90 26.18 -48.17 -7.60
C ARG A 90 27.01 -47.04 -6.99
N ILE A 91 28.31 -47.25 -6.77
CA ILE A 91 29.21 -46.23 -6.23
C ILE A 91 29.30 -45.03 -7.19
N ASP A 92 29.42 -45.28 -8.50
CA ASP A 92 29.44 -44.22 -9.50
C ASP A 92 28.12 -43.44 -9.51
N SER A 93 26.98 -44.13 -9.42
CA SER A 93 25.67 -43.47 -9.35
C SER A 93 25.52 -42.59 -8.11
N VAL A 94 26.00 -43.05 -6.95
CA VAL A 94 26.00 -42.28 -5.70
C VAL A 94 26.95 -41.09 -5.81
N SER A 95 28.13 -41.27 -6.40
CA SER A 95 29.11 -40.19 -6.62
C SER A 95 28.51 -39.08 -7.48
N ILE A 96 27.81 -39.42 -8.56
CA ILE A 96 27.11 -38.46 -9.42
C ILE A 96 26.01 -37.73 -8.64
N ALA A 97 25.18 -38.45 -7.88
CA ALA A 97 24.12 -37.86 -7.08
C ALA A 97 24.68 -36.87 -6.04
N VAL A 98 25.78 -37.21 -5.37
CA VAL A 98 26.47 -36.33 -4.40
C VAL A 98 27.02 -35.08 -5.09
N GLN A 99 27.61 -35.22 -6.27
CA GLN A 99 28.09 -34.07 -7.05
C GLN A 99 26.95 -33.13 -7.45
N LEU A 100 25.80 -33.69 -7.85
CA LEU A 100 24.61 -32.93 -8.22
C LEU A 100 24.04 -32.16 -7.02
N VAL A 101 23.88 -32.83 -5.87
CA VAL A 101 23.46 -32.19 -4.62
C VAL A 101 24.42 -31.08 -4.21
N ARG A 102 25.74 -31.30 -4.34
CA ARG A 102 26.74 -30.27 -4.04
C ARG A 102 26.62 -29.05 -4.97
N ALA A 103 26.34 -29.26 -6.25
CA ALA A 103 26.11 -28.19 -7.20
C ALA A 103 24.84 -27.38 -6.84
N ASP A 104 23.76 -28.07 -6.47
CA ASP A 104 22.51 -27.43 -6.09
C ASP A 104 22.62 -26.67 -4.77
N LEU A 105 23.34 -27.20 -3.78
CA LEU A 105 23.66 -26.48 -2.54
C LEU A 105 24.45 -25.19 -2.82
N ARG A 106 25.41 -25.22 -3.76
CA ARG A 106 26.14 -24.00 -4.17
C ARG A 106 25.20 -22.98 -4.80
N LYS A 107 24.33 -23.41 -5.73
CA LYS A 107 23.33 -22.52 -6.35
C LYS A 107 22.38 -21.93 -5.30
N MET A 108 21.91 -22.75 -4.36
CA MET A 108 21.06 -22.29 -3.28
C MET A 108 21.77 -21.25 -2.40
N GLY A 109 23.05 -21.49 -2.07
CA GLY A 109 23.86 -20.52 -1.33
C GLY A 109 24.02 -19.19 -2.06
N THR A 110 24.18 -19.19 -3.40
CA THR A 110 24.22 -17.93 -4.17
C THR A 110 22.89 -17.20 -4.19
N ARG A 111 21.77 -17.93 -4.34
CA ARG A 111 20.42 -17.34 -4.31
C ARG A 111 20.09 -16.77 -2.93
N MET A 112 20.50 -17.45 -1.87
CA MET A 112 20.31 -16.98 -0.49
C MET A 112 21.05 -15.67 -0.26
N LYS A 113 22.31 -15.56 -0.67
CA LYS A 113 23.09 -14.32 -0.54
C LYS A 113 22.46 -13.15 -1.31
N GLU A 114 21.95 -13.41 -2.51
CA GLU A 114 21.26 -12.37 -3.29
C GLU A 114 19.94 -11.95 -2.63
N ALA A 115 19.18 -12.91 -2.09
CA ALA A 115 17.97 -12.63 -1.33
C ALA A 115 18.26 -11.81 -0.07
N GLU A 116 19.28 -12.17 0.70
CA GLU A 116 19.72 -11.41 1.89
C GLU A 116 20.12 -9.98 1.53
N LYS A 117 20.86 -9.80 0.43
CA LYS A 117 21.23 -8.48 -0.07
C LYS A 117 20.01 -7.67 -0.47
N SER A 118 19.07 -8.27 -1.22
CA SER A 118 17.82 -7.61 -1.61
C SER A 118 16.98 -7.21 -0.40
N ILE A 119 16.89 -8.07 0.62
CA ILE A 119 16.19 -7.78 1.87
C ILE A 119 16.86 -6.62 2.60
N ALA A 120 18.19 -6.59 2.66
CA ALA A 120 18.93 -5.50 3.29
C ALA A 120 18.66 -4.16 2.60
N THR A 121 18.67 -4.11 1.26
CA THR A 121 18.33 -2.91 0.49
C THR A 121 16.89 -2.47 0.74
N LEU A 122 15.92 -3.39 0.65
CA LEU A 122 14.51 -3.08 0.92
C LEU A 122 14.30 -2.54 2.34
N LYS A 123 15.03 -3.06 3.33
CA LYS A 123 14.98 -2.57 4.71
C LYS A 123 15.53 -1.14 4.84
N MET A 124 16.56 -0.78 4.08
CA MET A 124 17.07 0.59 4.04
C MET A 124 16.05 1.54 3.37
N ASP A 125 15.50 1.14 2.23
CA ASP A 125 14.55 1.95 1.47
C ASP A 125 13.27 2.22 2.27
N THR A 126 12.74 1.19 2.94
CA THR A 126 11.56 1.31 3.81
C THR A 126 11.82 2.24 5.00
N GLY A 127 13.01 2.19 5.62
CA GLY A 127 13.40 3.14 6.68
C GLY A 127 13.50 4.58 6.18
N LEU A 128 14.03 4.79 4.97
CA LEU A 128 14.12 6.11 4.35
C LEU A 128 12.73 6.67 4.02
N LEU A 129 11.85 5.86 3.43
CA LEU A 129 10.46 6.20 3.15
C LEU A 129 9.70 6.57 4.42
N GLN A 130 9.84 5.77 5.49
CA GLN A 130 9.19 6.05 6.77
C GLN A 130 9.65 7.40 7.35
N THR A 131 10.94 7.71 7.21
CA THR A 131 11.49 9.01 7.64
C THR A 131 10.93 10.16 6.79
N GLN A 132 10.81 9.99 5.48
CA GLN A 132 10.23 11.00 4.59
C GLN A 132 8.75 11.26 4.88
N ILE A 133 7.96 10.19 5.08
CA ILE A 133 6.54 10.29 5.46
C ILE A 133 6.40 11.04 6.78
N SER A 134 7.25 10.73 7.76
CA SER A 134 7.21 11.41 9.07
C SER A 134 7.49 12.91 8.94
N LYS A 135 8.47 13.29 8.11
CA LYS A 135 8.78 14.69 7.81
C LYS A 135 7.61 15.39 7.10
N LEU A 136 7.03 14.75 6.08
CA LEU A 136 5.88 15.29 5.34
C LEU A 136 4.65 15.49 6.23
N CYS A 137 4.40 14.54 7.14
CA CYS A 137 3.33 14.65 8.12
C CYS A 137 3.57 15.84 9.05
N ALA A 138 4.78 16.01 9.59
CA ALA A 138 5.13 17.14 10.42
C ALA A 138 5.00 18.49 9.69
N THR A 139 5.41 18.55 8.41
CA THR A 139 5.25 19.79 7.61
C THR A 139 3.79 20.08 7.32
N ASN A 140 2.97 19.08 7.01
CA ASN A 140 1.53 19.29 6.80
C ASN A 140 0.86 19.78 8.07
N MET A 141 1.18 19.21 9.22
CA MET A 141 0.65 19.72 10.50
C MET A 141 1.07 21.17 10.75
N ALA A 142 2.33 21.52 10.48
CA ALA A 142 2.80 22.89 10.65
C ALA A 142 2.10 23.86 9.68
N LEU A 143 1.87 23.43 8.43
CA LEU A 143 1.13 24.21 7.44
C LEU A 143 -0.34 24.36 7.82
N ASP A 144 -0.98 23.32 8.33
CA ASP A 144 -2.38 23.39 8.79
C ASP A 144 -2.54 24.38 9.95
N VAL A 145 -1.61 24.36 10.91
CA VAL A 145 -1.58 25.36 12.00
C VAL A 145 -1.38 26.76 11.41
N GLY A 146 -0.43 26.93 10.50
CA GLY A 146 -0.20 28.22 9.84
C GLY A 146 -1.43 28.70 9.04
N LEU A 147 -2.15 27.80 8.37
CA LEU A 147 -3.37 28.12 7.64
C LEU A 147 -4.49 28.54 8.57
N GLU A 148 -4.66 27.89 9.72
CA GLU A 148 -5.64 28.31 10.72
C GLU A 148 -5.26 29.66 11.34
N ASP A 149 -3.96 29.92 11.56
CA ASP A 149 -3.49 31.25 11.94
C ASP A 149 -3.84 32.27 10.86
N TYR A 150 -3.54 32.03 9.58
CA TYR A 150 -3.88 32.95 8.48
C TYR A 150 -5.39 33.15 8.28
N ARG A 151 -6.20 32.10 8.49
CA ARG A 151 -7.67 32.21 8.53
C ARG A 151 -8.11 33.07 9.70
N GLY A 152 -7.42 32.96 10.83
CA GLY A 152 -7.51 33.91 11.94
C GLY A 152 -7.21 35.33 11.47
N HIS A 153 -6.09 35.60 10.80
CA HIS A 153 -5.70 36.96 10.38
C HIS A 153 -6.71 37.68 9.46
N SER A 154 -7.73 36.99 8.94
CA SER A 154 -8.95 37.57 8.37
C SER A 154 -9.94 38.13 9.43
N TRP A 155 -9.48 38.52 10.62
CA TRP A 155 -10.31 38.94 11.75
C TRP A 155 -11.18 40.18 11.48
N ASN A 156 -10.76 41.03 10.54
CA ASN A 156 -11.48 42.27 10.21
C ASN A 156 -12.56 42.10 9.13
N ASN A 157 -12.69 40.90 8.57
CA ASN A 157 -13.66 40.63 7.53
C ASN A 157 -15.04 40.33 8.14
N VAL A 158 -16.06 41.01 7.60
CA VAL A 158 -17.47 40.83 7.94
C VAL A 158 -18.19 40.33 6.69
N PRO A 159 -18.76 39.11 6.72
CA PRO A 159 -19.58 38.63 5.63
C PRO A 159 -20.99 39.25 5.72
N ILE A 160 -21.43 39.85 4.61
CA ILE A 160 -22.79 40.36 4.43
C ILE A 160 -23.48 39.40 3.46
N ILE A 161 -24.65 38.89 3.85
CA ILE A 161 -25.39 37.86 3.12
C ILE A 161 -26.77 38.43 2.81
N GLY A 162 -27.27 38.18 1.59
CA GLY A 162 -28.62 38.61 1.22
C GLY A 162 -28.65 39.87 0.35
N GLU A 163 -27.51 40.31 -0.18
CA GLU A 163 -27.50 41.45 -1.10
C GLU A 163 -27.77 40.98 -2.53
N PRO A 164 -28.67 41.66 -3.27
CA PRO A 164 -28.88 41.40 -4.68
C PRO A 164 -27.65 41.83 -5.49
N LYS A 165 -27.37 41.12 -6.58
CA LYS A 165 -26.18 41.34 -7.39
C LYS A 165 -26.17 42.74 -8.03
N GLN A 166 -24.98 43.36 -8.11
CA GLN A 166 -24.69 44.58 -8.89
C GLN A 166 -25.39 45.89 -8.44
N ILE A 167 -25.93 45.97 -7.23
CA ILE A 167 -26.53 47.22 -6.73
C ILE A 167 -25.52 48.26 -6.22
N GLU A 168 -24.24 47.89 -6.11
CA GLU A 168 -23.20 48.68 -5.43
C GLU A 168 -22.62 49.81 -6.28
N GLY A 169 -22.77 49.75 -7.62
CA GLY A 169 -22.13 50.69 -8.52
C GLY A 169 -20.59 50.54 -8.55
N PRO A 170 -19.83 51.61 -8.85
CA PRO A 170 -18.38 51.53 -9.02
C PRO A 170 -17.58 51.50 -7.69
N ALA A 171 -18.22 51.78 -6.55
CA ALA A 171 -17.59 51.89 -5.23
C ALA A 171 -18.33 51.01 -4.21
N ALA A 172 -17.90 49.73 -4.13
CA ALA A 172 -18.50 48.72 -3.27
C ALA A 172 -18.30 49.02 -1.76
N ASP A 173 -17.17 49.62 -1.41
CA ASP A 173 -16.81 50.10 -0.07
C ASP A 173 -17.84 51.11 0.46
N LEU A 174 -18.08 52.19 -0.28
CA LEU A 174 -19.05 53.23 0.09
C LEU A 174 -20.48 52.70 0.12
N PHE A 175 -20.80 51.77 -0.78
CA PHE A 175 -22.08 51.10 -0.78
C PHE A 175 -22.29 50.33 0.53
N VAL A 176 -21.32 49.50 0.92
CA VAL A 176 -21.40 48.70 2.15
C VAL A 176 -21.43 49.59 3.39
N GLU A 177 -20.59 50.62 3.48
CA GLU A 177 -20.61 51.58 4.60
C GLU A 177 -22.01 52.19 4.79
N ASN A 178 -22.57 52.76 3.72
CA ASN A 178 -23.89 53.39 3.77
C ASN A 178 -25.00 52.38 4.09
N ARG A 179 -24.90 51.16 3.54
CA ARG A 179 -25.88 50.09 3.76
C ARG A 179 -25.88 49.63 5.21
N MET A 180 -24.70 49.32 5.74
CA MET A 180 -24.51 48.92 7.13
C MET A 180 -24.87 50.03 8.11
N PHE A 181 -24.53 51.29 7.80
CA PHE A 181 -24.95 52.44 8.60
C PHE A 181 -26.47 52.51 8.71
N LYS A 182 -27.21 52.38 7.60
CA LYS A 182 -28.68 52.37 7.62
C LYS A 182 -29.27 51.20 8.43
N MET A 183 -28.63 50.03 8.40
CA MET A 183 -29.08 48.85 9.15
C MET A 183 -28.81 48.96 10.66
N LEU A 184 -27.72 49.62 11.04
CA LEU A 184 -27.23 49.66 12.42
C LEU A 184 -27.57 50.97 13.16
N GLN A 185 -27.80 52.07 12.45
CA GLN A 185 -28.18 53.36 13.02
C GLN A 185 -29.47 53.30 13.87
N PRO A 186 -30.55 52.60 13.44
CA PRO A 186 -31.74 52.44 14.28
C PRO A 186 -31.50 51.65 15.57
N ARG A 187 -30.34 50.97 15.67
CA ARG A 187 -29.94 50.11 16.79
C ARG A 187 -29.01 50.84 17.77
N GLY A 188 -28.89 52.17 17.65
CA GLY A 188 -28.09 53.01 18.55
C GLY A 188 -26.59 53.01 18.28
N LEU A 189 -26.15 52.40 17.17
CA LEU A 189 -24.74 52.45 16.75
C LEU A 189 -24.47 53.79 16.07
N LEU A 190 -23.91 54.73 16.83
CA LEU A 190 -23.46 56.05 16.32
C LEU A 190 -21.99 56.05 15.90
N ILE A 191 -21.33 54.89 15.93
CA ILE A 191 -19.91 54.77 15.60
C ILE A 191 -19.77 54.83 14.08
N PHE A 192 -19.01 55.83 13.61
CA PHE A 192 -18.51 55.85 12.25
C PHE A 192 -17.41 54.78 12.13
N PHE A 193 -17.65 53.78 11.30
CA PHE A 193 -16.64 52.80 10.90
C PHE A 193 -16.31 53.02 9.43
N SER A 194 -15.09 52.69 9.04
CA SER A 194 -14.66 52.73 7.63
C SER A 194 -14.40 51.32 7.12
N VAL A 195 -14.80 51.06 5.88
CA VAL A 195 -14.56 49.84 5.12
C VAL A 195 -13.34 50.08 4.23
N GLU A 196 -12.29 49.31 4.45
CA GLU A 196 -11.05 49.39 3.67
C GLU A 196 -11.23 48.79 2.28
N LEU A 197 -11.98 47.68 2.21
CA LEU A 197 -12.22 46.94 0.99
C LEU A 197 -13.53 46.18 1.10
N ALA A 198 -14.38 46.29 0.09
CA ALA A 198 -15.52 45.40 -0.08
C ALA A 198 -15.43 44.72 -1.44
N HIS A 199 -15.67 43.41 -1.47
CA HIS A 199 -15.73 42.67 -2.73
C HIS A 199 -16.70 41.49 -2.61
N TRP A 200 -17.23 41.08 -3.76
CA TRP A 200 -18.05 39.88 -3.86
C TRP A 200 -17.19 38.62 -3.73
N VAL A 201 -17.70 37.63 -3.00
CA VAL A 201 -17.06 36.32 -2.96
C VAL A 201 -17.25 35.63 -4.31
N PRO A 202 -16.17 35.31 -5.05
CA PRO A 202 -16.30 34.51 -6.27
C PRO A 202 -16.79 33.10 -5.90
N GLY A 203 -17.97 32.72 -6.38
CA GLY A 203 -18.57 31.43 -6.09
C GLY A 203 -19.74 31.09 -7.00
N ASN A 204 -20.07 29.78 -7.08
CA ASN A 204 -21.18 29.28 -7.87
C ASN A 204 -22.50 29.91 -7.40
N LEU A 205 -23.25 30.49 -8.34
CA LEU A 205 -24.52 31.16 -8.06
C LEU A 205 -25.50 30.18 -7.40
N PRO A 206 -26.25 30.59 -6.36
CA PRO A 206 -27.48 29.88 -6.01
C PRO A 206 -28.47 29.90 -7.19
N ARG A 207 -29.40 28.94 -7.21
CA ARG A 207 -30.42 28.74 -8.26
C ARG A 207 -31.05 30.07 -8.73
N PRO A 208 -31.47 30.16 -10.01
CA PRO A 208 -31.93 31.40 -10.65
C PRO A 208 -33.07 32.15 -9.94
N ASP A 209 -33.78 31.51 -9.03
CA ASP A 209 -34.91 32.12 -8.30
C ASP A 209 -34.51 32.94 -7.06
N VAL A 210 -33.27 32.86 -6.56
CA VAL A 210 -32.83 33.63 -5.38
C VAL A 210 -31.36 34.03 -5.53
N ALA A 211 -31.09 35.07 -6.33
CA ALA A 211 -29.75 35.58 -6.59
C ALA A 211 -29.18 36.44 -5.44
N LEU A 212 -29.23 35.92 -4.22
CA LEU A 212 -28.57 36.54 -3.06
C LEU A 212 -27.10 36.11 -3.05
N GLN A 213 -26.19 37.07 -3.07
CA GLN A 213 -24.75 36.81 -3.01
C GLN A 213 -24.15 37.28 -1.69
N ARG A 214 -22.93 36.81 -1.42
CA ARG A 214 -22.15 37.20 -0.24
C ARG A 214 -21.15 38.27 -0.64
N ILE A 215 -21.17 39.39 0.09
CA ILE A 215 -20.12 40.41 0.05
C ILE A 215 -19.22 40.18 1.27
N ILE A 216 -17.90 40.25 1.09
CA ILE A 216 -16.97 40.35 2.21
C ILE A 216 -16.51 41.80 2.29
N ALA A 217 -16.78 42.42 3.43
CA ALA A 217 -16.32 43.76 3.75
C ALA A 217 -15.24 43.70 4.83
N ARG A 218 -14.09 44.30 4.56
CA ARG A 218 -13.00 44.45 5.51
C ARG A 218 -13.16 45.76 6.25
N ILE A 219 -13.45 45.69 7.54
CA ILE A 219 -13.54 46.86 8.40
C ILE A 219 -12.13 47.31 8.78
N PHE A 220 -11.87 48.62 8.71
CA PHE A 220 -10.55 49.18 9.01
C PHE A 220 -10.11 48.85 10.46
N ASN A 221 -11.01 49.02 11.43
CA ASN A 221 -10.74 48.75 12.84
C ASN A 221 -11.42 47.46 13.33
N TYR A 222 -10.66 46.61 14.02
CA TYR A 222 -11.15 45.36 14.59
C TYR A 222 -12.20 45.57 15.70
N GLN A 223 -12.06 46.63 16.49
CA GLN A 223 -12.99 46.93 17.58
C GLN A 223 -14.39 47.22 17.03
N ASP A 224 -14.46 48.03 15.97
CA ASP A 224 -15.71 48.38 15.30
C ASP A 224 -16.41 47.14 14.74
N ARG A 225 -15.63 46.22 14.13
CA ARG A 225 -16.13 44.94 13.64
C ARG A 225 -16.78 44.11 14.76
N ASN A 226 -16.18 44.04 15.93
CA ASN A 226 -16.75 43.30 17.06
C ASN A 226 -18.03 43.95 17.60
N VAL A 227 -18.06 45.28 17.68
CA VAL A 227 -19.25 46.03 18.08
C VAL A 227 -20.39 45.81 17.09
N ILE A 228 -20.11 45.90 15.79
CA ILE A 228 -21.06 45.61 14.70
C ILE A 228 -21.65 44.20 14.83
N LEU A 229 -20.80 43.18 15.01
CA LEU A 229 -21.25 41.80 15.12
C LEU A 229 -22.02 41.53 16.41
N GLN A 230 -21.62 42.14 17.52
CA GLN A 230 -22.32 42.03 18.80
C GLN A 230 -23.72 42.66 18.70
N THR A 231 -23.82 43.87 18.16
CA THR A 231 -25.11 44.53 17.94
C THR A 231 -25.99 43.77 16.94
N SER A 232 -25.40 43.17 15.90
CA SER A 232 -26.14 42.31 14.98
C SER A 232 -26.73 41.07 15.66
N ARG A 233 -26.04 40.49 16.66
CA ARG A 233 -26.51 39.31 17.40
C ARG A 233 -27.56 39.63 18.46
N SER A 234 -27.48 40.81 19.06
CA SER A 234 -28.39 41.23 20.14
C SER A 234 -29.75 41.73 19.64
N ALA A 235 -29.90 41.98 18.34
CA ALA A 235 -31.12 42.51 17.74
C ALA A 235 -31.87 41.43 16.92
N PRO A 236 -33.18 41.60 16.70
CA PRO A 236 -33.96 40.70 15.85
C PRO A 236 -33.35 40.56 14.44
N PRO A 237 -33.68 39.47 13.70
CA PRO A 237 -33.12 39.22 12.37
C PRO A 237 -33.24 40.47 11.50
N LEU A 238 -32.16 40.78 10.79
CA LEU A 238 -32.11 41.90 9.85
C LEU A 238 -33.10 41.60 8.72
N LEU A 239 -34.30 42.16 8.82
CA LEU A 239 -35.31 42.07 7.77
C LEU A 239 -34.94 43.09 6.68
N TYR A 240 -34.81 42.60 5.46
CA TYR A 240 -34.62 43.39 4.24
C TYR A 240 -35.95 43.93 3.72
#